data_AF-A0A957VP67-F1
#
_entry.id   AF-A0A957VP67-F1
#
_cell.length_a   1.000
_cell.length_b   1.000
_cell.length_c   1.000
_cell.angle_alpha   90.00
_cell.angle_beta   90.00
_cell.angle_gamma   90.00
#
_symmetry.space_group_name_H-M   'P 1'
#
loop_
_entity.id
_entity.type
_entity.pdbx_description
1 polymer ?
#
loop_
_entity_poly.entity_id
_entity_poly.type
_entity_poly.pdbx_seq_one_letter_code
_entity_poly.pdbx_strand_id
1 'polypeptide(L)'
;MNLKLKRLVRTQSSEQYALFDLNQLDDQDAPMTIGKLDLHYTGEGIYGTLLLWDDLSRTLRAGRRSAFIRALLDEVAQPMG
;
A
#
# COMPACT_ATOMS: atom_id res chain seq x y z
N MET A 1 -3.78 -10.46 -7.44
CA MET A 1 -2.81 -9.38 -7.14
C MET A 1 -2.01 -9.88 -5.98
N ASN A 2 -0.69 -9.92 -6.12
CA ASN A 2 0.19 -10.47 -5.10
C ASN A 2 0.86 -9.29 -4.40
N LEU A 3 0.14 -8.69 -3.45
CA LEU A 3 0.53 -7.44 -2.82
C LEU A 3 1.61 -7.69 -1.78
N LYS A 4 2.71 -6.92 -1.86
CA LYS A 4 3.74 -6.88 -0.83
C LYS A 4 3.93 -5.46 -0.33
N LEU A 5 3.87 -5.28 0.98
CA LEU A 5 4.19 -4.02 1.63
C LEU A 5 5.65 -4.05 2.07
N LYS A 6 6.38 -2.97 1.75
CA LYS A 6 7.72 -2.73 2.32
C LYS A 6 7.67 -1.45 3.12
N ARG A 7 7.88 -1.55 4.43
CA ARG A 7 8.03 -0.37 5.29
C ARG A 7 9.32 0.37 4.92
N LEU A 8 9.19 1.66 4.63
CA LEU A 8 10.30 2.55 4.30
C LEU A 8 10.73 3.38 5.52
N VAL A 9 9.76 3.90 6.27
CA VAL A 9 9.98 4.75 7.44
C VAL A 9 9.07 4.30 8.57
N ARG A 10 9.59 4.37 9.80
CA ARG A 10 8.83 4.23 11.04
C ARG A 10 9.33 5.23 12.07
N THR A 11 8.44 6.04 12.59
CA THR A 11 8.68 6.93 13.72
C THR A 11 7.68 6.62 14.82
N GLN A 12 7.75 7.36 15.94
CA GLN A 12 6.73 7.24 17.00
C GLN A 12 5.35 7.70 16.55
N SER A 13 5.24 8.54 15.52
CA SER A 13 3.99 9.16 15.09
C SER A 13 3.65 8.93 13.61
N SER A 14 4.47 8.20 12.87
CA SER A 14 4.21 7.96 11.44
C SER A 14 4.86 6.69 10.90
N GLU A 15 4.24 6.13 9.87
CA GLU A 15 4.77 5.03 9.08
C GLU A 15 4.61 5.32 7.58
N GLN A 16 5.56 4.84 6.79
CA GLN A 16 5.48 4.90 5.34
C GLN A 16 5.76 3.53 4.76
N TYR A 17 4.93 3.12 3.80
CA TYR A 17 5.05 1.86 3.09
C TYR A 17 5.08 2.10 1.59
N ALA A 18 6.01 1.45 0.89
CA ALA A 18 5.91 1.21 -0.54
C ALA A 18 5.08 -0.05 -0.79
N LEU A 19 4.21 0.03 -1.79
CA LEU A 19 3.32 -1.05 -2.20
C LEU A 19 3.83 -1.64 -3.51
N PHE A 20 3.98 -2.97 -3.54
CA PHE A 20 4.46 -3.72 -4.70
C PHE A 20 3.42 -4.74 -5.12
N ASP A 21 3.16 -4.88 -6.42
CA ASP A 21 2.48 -6.06 -6.96
C ASP A 21 3.53 -7.01 -7.51
N LEU A 22 3.76 -8.13 -6.84
CA LEU A 22 4.78 -9.11 -7.24
C LEU A 22 4.47 -9.79 -8.57
N ASN A 23 3.25 -9.62 -9.10
CA ASN A 23 2.89 -10.11 -10.42
C ASN A 23 3.25 -9.13 -11.54
N GLN A 24 3.65 -7.89 -11.22
CA GLN A 24 4.06 -6.87 -12.18
C GLN A 24 5.55 -6.57 -11.97
N LEU A 25 6.35 -7.02 -12.94
CA LEU A 25 7.79 -6.82 -12.95
C LEU A 25 8.15 -5.71 -13.94
N ASP A 26 9.20 -4.96 -13.61
CA ASP A 26 9.82 -4.02 -14.55
C ASP A 26 10.75 -4.75 -15.53
N ASP A 27 11.41 -3.98 -16.39
CA ASP A 27 12.37 -4.47 -17.40
C ASP A 27 13.60 -5.20 -16.79
N GLN A 28 13.75 -5.18 -15.47
CA GLN A 28 14.85 -5.80 -14.71
C GLN A 28 14.36 -6.97 -13.85
N ASP A 29 13.14 -7.46 -14.12
CA ASP A 29 12.45 -8.51 -13.33
C ASP A 29 12.22 -8.13 -11.85
N ALA A 30 12.29 -6.85 -11.50
CA ALA A 30 12.02 -6.37 -10.16
C ALA A 30 10.54 -6.00 -10.00
N PRO A 31 9.89 -6.32 -8.86
CA PRO A 31 8.52 -5.90 -8.62
C PRO A 31 8.38 -4.38 -8.70
N MET A 32 7.46 -3.91 -9.54
CA MET A 32 7.18 -2.49 -9.67
C MET A 32 6.48 -1.95 -8.41
N THR A 33 6.88 -0.75 -7.97
CA THR A 33 6.09 -0.01 -6.98
C THR A 33 4.82 0.48 -7.64
N ILE A 34 3.68 0.08 -7.08
CA ILE A 34 2.36 0.43 -7.56
C ILE A 34 1.73 1.58 -6.76
N GLY A 35 2.33 1.91 -5.62
CA GLY A 35 1.67 2.69 -4.59
C GLY A 35 2.57 3.05 -3.41
N LYS A 36 2.05 3.97 -2.60
CA LYS A 36 2.61 4.34 -1.30
C LYS A 36 1.48 4.58 -0.31
N LEU A 37 1.67 4.11 0.91
CA LEU A 37 0.78 4.38 2.03
C LEU A 37 1.56 5.15 3.10
N ASP A 38 1.07 6.33 3.46
CA ASP A 38 1.54 7.10 4.61
C ASP A 38 0.50 6.97 5.72
N LEU A 39 0.94 6.64 6.93
CA LEU A 39 0.12 6.58 8.14
C LEU A 39 0.65 7.58 9.17
N HIS A 40 -0.27 8.24 9.85
CA HIS A 40 0.00 9.20 10.92
C HIS A 40 -0.82 8.84 12.15
N TYR A 41 -0.13 8.59 13.25
CA TYR A 41 -0.72 8.27 14.54
C TYR A 41 -0.85 9.55 15.37
N THR A 42 -2.05 9.85 15.81
CA THR A 42 -2.37 11.02 16.65
C THR A 42 -3.13 10.57 17.89
N GLY A 43 -3.30 11.46 18.88
CA GLY A 43 -4.13 11.17 20.05
C GLY A 43 -5.63 11.02 19.73
N GLU A 44 -6.08 11.52 18.58
CA GLU A 44 -7.49 11.48 18.15
C GLU A 44 -7.80 10.29 17.23
N GLY A 45 -6.77 9.67 16.64
CA GLY A 45 -6.93 8.57 15.71
C GLY A 45 -5.75 8.37 14.76
N ILE A 46 -5.95 7.46 13.81
CA ILE A 46 -4.98 7.12 12.77
C ILE A 46 -5.47 7.70 11.44
N TYR A 47 -4.62 8.50 10.82
CA TYR A 47 -4.91 9.10 9.51
C TYR A 47 -3.99 8.48 8.46
N GLY A 48 -4.57 8.09 7.32
CA GLY A 48 -3.83 7.43 6.25
C GLY A 48 -4.02 8.11 4.90
N THR A 49 -2.94 8.25 4.13
CA THR A 49 -2.98 8.69 2.74
C THR A 49 -2.47 7.58 1.83
N LEU A 50 -3.30 7.16 0.87
CA LEU A 50 -2.94 6.16 -0.13
C LEU A 50 -2.73 6.86 -1.48
N LEU A 51 -1.50 6.76 -2.01
CA LEU A 51 -1.16 7.20 -3.35
C LEU A 51 -1.01 5.96 -4.26
N LEU A 52 -1.64 5.97 -5.44
CA LEU A 52 -1.53 4.92 -6.45
C LEU A 52 -1.06 5.51 -7.78
N TRP A 53 -0.19 4.80 -8.48
CA TRP A 53 0.42 5.26 -9.72
C TRP A 53 -0.56 5.07 -10.89
N ASP A 54 -0.43 5.91 -11.92
CA ASP A 54 -1.47 6.11 -12.95
C ASP A 54 -1.80 4.80 -13.71
N ASP A 55 -0.78 4.02 -14.06
CA ASP A 55 -0.91 2.76 -14.81
C ASP A 55 -1.79 1.72 -14.11
N LEU A 56 -1.77 1.72 -12.77
CA LEU A 56 -2.61 0.84 -11.96
C LEU A 56 -4.00 1.45 -11.71
N SER A 57 -4.07 2.76 -11.53
CA SER A 57 -5.32 3.46 -11.21
C SER A 57 -6.35 3.36 -12.35
N ARG A 58 -5.88 3.37 -13.61
CA ARG A 58 -6.71 3.29 -14.82
C ARG A 58 -7.16 1.86 -15.16
N THR A 59 -6.34 0.87 -14.81
CA THR A 59 -6.61 -0.55 -15.12
C THR A 59 -7.46 -1.24 -14.06
N LEU A 60 -7.49 -0.71 -12.84
CA LEU A 60 -8.33 -1.22 -11.75
C LEU A 60 -9.81 -0.84 -11.94
N ARG A 61 -10.57 -1.74 -12.56
CA ARG A 61 -12.06 -1.71 -12.53
C ARG A 61 -12.55 -1.53 -11.09
N ALA A 62 -13.66 -0.81 -10.90
CA ALA A 62 -14.14 -0.38 -9.57
C ALA A 62 -14.17 -1.49 -8.50
N GLY A 63 -14.63 -2.70 -8.84
CA GLY A 63 -14.66 -3.83 -7.90
C GLY A 63 -13.26 -4.31 -7.46
N ARG A 64 -12.27 -4.23 -8.36
CA ARG A 64 -10.87 -4.63 -8.08
C ARG A 64 -10.15 -3.60 -7.21
N ARG A 65 -10.48 -2.31 -7.38
CA ARG A 65 -10.00 -1.23 -6.50
C ARG A 65 -10.50 -1.38 -5.06
N SER A 66 -11.79 -1.69 -4.86
CA SER A 66 -12.33 -1.92 -3.51
C SER A 66 -11.71 -3.15 -2.84
N ALA A 67 -11.52 -4.24 -3.58
CA ALA A 67 -10.86 -5.44 -3.05
C ALA A 67 -9.41 -5.15 -2.63
N PHE A 68 -8.69 -4.36 -3.42
CA PHE A 68 -7.34 -3.90 -3.09
C PHE A 68 -7.29 -3.07 -1.80
N ILE A 69 -8.13 -2.04 -1.69
CA ILE A 69 -8.15 -1.17 -0.50
C ILE A 69 -8.44 -1.99 0.75
N ARG A 70 -9.40 -2.94 0.67
CA ARG A 70 -9.71 -3.84 1.81
C ARG A 70 -8.52 -4.70 2.20
N ALA A 71 -7.89 -5.38 1.23
CA ALA A 71 -6.71 -6.20 1.50
C ALA A 71 -5.55 -5.38 2.12
N LEU A 72 -5.35 -4.15 1.65
CA LEU A 72 -4.35 -3.24 2.22
C LEU A 72 -4.67 -2.86 3.67
N LEU A 73 -5.92 -2.50 3.94
CA LEU A 73 -6.38 -2.15 5.29
C LEU A 73 -6.28 -3.35 6.24
N ASP A 74 -6.66 -4.54 5.78
CA ASP A 74 -6.57 -5.77 6.57
C ASP A 74 -5.12 -6.09 6.96
N GLU A 75 -4.17 -5.89 6.04
CA GLU A 75 -2.74 -6.09 6.28
C GLU A 75 -2.19 -5.10 7.33
N VAL A 76 -2.50 -3.80 7.21
CA VAL A 76 -1.98 -2.79 8.16
C VAL A 76 -2.70 -2.81 9.51
N ALA A 77 -3.91 -3.38 9.58
CA ALA A 77 -4.65 -3.56 10.81
C ALA A 77 -4.28 -4.85 11.56
N GLN A 78 -3.49 -5.74 10.95
CA GLN A 78 -3.00 -6.92 11.66
C GLN A 78 -2.19 -6.48 12.89
N PRO A 79 -2.36 -7.15 14.05
CA PRO A 79 -1.45 -6.99 15.17
C PRO A 79 -0.02 -7.28 14.70
N MET A 80 0.94 -6.47 15.10
CA MET A 80 2.33 -6.86 14.90
C MET A 80 2.59 -8.09 15.77
N GLY A 81 2.86 -9.22 15.11
CA GLY A 81 3.45 -10.39 15.77
C GLY A 81 4.82 -10.07 16.33
#